data_AF-A0A2V5LPY1-F1
#
_entry.id   AF-A0A2V5LPY1-F1
#
_cell.length_a   1.000
_cell.length_b   1.000
_cell.length_c   1.000
_cell.angle_alpha   90.00
_cell.angle_beta   90.00
_cell.angle_gamma   90.00
#
_symmetry.space_group_name_H-M   'P 1'
#
loop_
_entity.id
_entity.type
_entity.pdbx_description
1 polymer ?
#
loop_
_entity_poly.entity_id
_entity_poly.type
_entity_poly.pdbx_seq_one_letter_code
_entity_poly.pdbx_strand_id
1 'polypeptide(L)'
;MWPQNDAPGEKWAKDICAHVKNCTVKAATVPVLHKDVNDFTLAGATDRDLLDVMSHAETVREAERPLIEFRSPLQLKNFTPPPGLVLVGDCHVVKGSVFVIGGAPGVGKSHAAVALAEAGATAHEWFGLTLHRKFKTMIVQTENGEFRLAREFAELDCNALEKYVRVCPPPPYGLCFGRDGFREQLAAGIADFAPEVVVYDPWNSAAREQDS
;
A
#
# COMPACT_ATOMS: atom_id res chain seq x y z
N MET A 1 1.40 20.66 14.23
CA MET A 1 1.40 22.13 14.18
C MET A 1 -0.01 22.59 13.84
N TRP A 2 -0.38 23.80 14.25
CA TRP A 2 -1.71 24.38 14.01
C TRP A 2 -1.53 25.68 13.22
N PRO A 3 -1.54 25.63 11.87
CA PRO A 3 -1.43 26.83 11.07
C PRO A 3 -2.68 27.71 11.22
N GLN A 4 -2.51 29.01 11.00
CA GLN A 4 -3.66 29.90 10.81
C GLN A 4 -4.31 29.61 9.46
N ASN A 5 -5.62 29.78 9.36
CA ASN A 5 -6.40 29.64 8.12
C ASN A 5 -6.28 30.90 7.25
N ASP A 6 -5.04 31.33 6.99
CA ASP A 6 -4.71 32.47 6.13
C ASP A 6 -3.39 32.22 5.35
N ALA A 7 -3.15 33.05 4.33
CA ALA A 7 -1.96 32.93 3.49
C ALA A 7 -0.63 33.03 4.27
N PRO A 8 -0.48 33.89 5.30
CA PRO A 8 0.66 33.85 6.19
C PRO A 8 0.84 32.52 6.94
N GLY A 9 -0.24 31.94 7.46
CA GLY A 9 -0.25 30.64 8.15
C GLY A 9 0.18 29.50 7.24
N GLU A 10 -0.31 29.48 6.00
CA GLU A 10 0.12 28.52 4.97
C GLU A 10 1.61 28.66 4.64
N LYS A 11 2.10 29.90 4.48
CA LYS A 11 3.52 30.15 4.22
C LYS A 11 4.38 29.67 5.39
N TRP A 12 4.00 30.00 6.61
CA TRP A 12 4.70 29.55 7.82
C TRP A 12 4.75 28.02 7.92
N ALA A 13 3.64 27.33 7.63
CA ALA A 13 3.61 25.87 7.60
C ALA A 13 4.60 25.28 6.58
N LYS A 14 4.65 25.85 5.37
CA LYS A 14 5.62 25.45 4.33
C LYS A 14 7.06 25.69 4.78
N ASP A 15 7.32 26.85 5.39
CA ASP A 15 8.65 27.20 5.89
C ASP A 15 9.09 26.24 7.00
N ILE A 16 8.21 25.88 7.94
CA ILE A 16 8.51 24.88 8.99
C ILE A 16 8.86 23.54 8.35
N CYS A 17 8.03 23.04 7.42
CA CYS A 17 8.28 21.76 6.74
C CYS A 17 9.60 21.75 5.98
N ALA A 18 10.03 22.88 5.41
CA ALA A 18 11.31 23.00 4.71
C ALA A 18 12.54 22.97 5.64
N HIS A 19 12.41 23.41 6.90
CA HIS A 19 13.56 23.57 7.80
C HIS A 19 13.69 22.47 8.84
N VAL A 20 12.60 21.81 9.22
CA VAL A 20 12.66 20.69 10.18
C VAL A 20 13.22 19.45 9.52
N LYS A 21 14.12 18.77 10.24
CA LYS A 21 14.78 17.53 9.79
C LYS A 21 14.43 16.40 10.73
N ASN A 22 14.36 15.18 10.20
CA ASN A 22 14.22 13.94 10.96
C ASN A 22 12.95 13.86 11.84
N CYS A 23 11.87 14.54 11.45
CA CYS A 23 10.59 14.44 12.15
C CYS A 23 9.40 14.45 11.20
N THR A 24 8.35 13.71 11.57
CA THR A 24 7.06 13.77 10.90
C THR A 24 6.31 15.00 11.41
N VAL A 25 5.81 15.83 10.50
CA VAL A 25 5.02 17.02 10.81
C VAL A 25 3.58 16.75 10.40
N LYS A 26 2.66 16.89 11.35
CA LYS A 26 1.22 16.87 11.10
C LYS A 26 0.62 18.26 11.24
N ALA A 27 -0.27 18.65 10.32
CA ALA A 27 -1.02 19.89 10.37
C ALA A 27 -2.44 19.61 10.85
N ALA A 28 -2.80 20.21 11.99
CA ALA A 28 -4.13 20.19 12.56
C ALA A 28 -4.86 21.46 12.09
N THR A 29 -5.79 21.31 11.14
CA THR A 29 -6.50 22.43 10.52
C THR A 29 -7.85 22.61 11.19
N VAL A 30 -8.11 23.81 11.72
CA VAL A 30 -9.43 24.15 12.28
C VAL A 30 -10.45 24.36 11.16
N PRO A 31 -11.77 24.20 11.41
CA PRO A 31 -12.79 24.44 10.40
C PRO A 31 -12.64 25.83 9.77
N VAL A 32 -12.91 25.94 8.46
CA VAL A 32 -12.68 27.15 7.63
C VAL A 32 -13.40 28.40 8.17
N LEU A 33 -14.47 28.21 8.95
CA LEU A 33 -15.20 29.30 9.61
C LEU A 33 -14.35 30.03 10.68
N HIS A 34 -13.29 29.40 11.17
CA HIS A 34 -12.42 29.93 12.22
C HIS A 34 -11.06 30.29 11.66
N LYS A 35 -10.53 31.43 12.12
CA LYS A 35 -9.22 31.92 11.68
C LYS A 35 -8.07 31.08 12.23
N ASP A 36 -8.17 30.66 13.48
CA ASP A 36 -7.15 29.88 14.17
C ASP A 36 -7.75 29.10 15.35
N VAL A 37 -6.90 28.38 16.09
CA VAL A 37 -7.31 27.57 17.24
C VAL A 37 -7.97 28.41 18.33
N ASN A 38 -7.50 29.65 18.52
CA ASN A 38 -8.05 30.52 19.55
C ASN A 38 -9.46 31.00 19.16
N ASP A 39 -9.68 31.34 17.90
CA ASP A 39 -11.00 31.66 17.38
C ASP A 39 -11.96 30.45 17.46
N PHE A 40 -11.45 29.25 17.17
CA PHE A 40 -12.21 28.01 17.30
C PHE A 40 -12.62 27.71 18.75
N THR A 41 -11.73 27.89 19.72
CA THR A 41 -12.06 27.69 21.14
C THR A 41 -12.99 28.77 21.68
N LEU A 42 -12.82 30.03 21.28
CA LEU A 42 -13.74 31.12 21.62
C LEU A 42 -15.15 30.91 21.06
N ALA A 43 -15.27 30.23 19.92
CA ALA A 43 -16.55 29.82 19.35
C ALA A 43 -17.22 28.63 20.06
N GLY A 44 -16.59 28.09 21.12
CA GLY A 44 -17.15 27.04 21.97
C GLY A 44 -16.64 25.63 21.68
N ALA A 45 -15.57 25.46 20.91
CA ALA A 45 -14.96 24.15 20.71
C ALA A 45 -14.50 23.54 22.04
N THR A 46 -14.80 22.25 22.21
CA THR A 46 -14.46 21.47 23.39
C THR A 46 -13.09 20.80 23.26
N ASP A 47 -12.61 20.22 24.36
CA ASP A 47 -11.41 19.39 24.38
C ASP A 47 -11.50 18.18 23.43
N ARG A 48 -12.70 17.60 23.30
CA ARG A 48 -12.98 16.50 22.35
C ARG A 48 -12.84 16.95 20.91
N ASP A 49 -13.31 18.16 20.58
CA ASP A 49 -13.21 18.71 19.23
C ASP A 49 -11.74 18.95 18.84
N LEU A 50 -10.95 19.49 19.77
CA LEU A 50 -9.51 19.66 19.55
C LEU A 50 -8.78 18.32 19.40
N LEU A 51 -9.13 17.32 20.22
CA LEU A 51 -8.56 15.98 20.13
C LEU A 51 -8.91 15.30 18.80
N ASP A 52 -10.15 15.47 18.32
CA ASP A 52 -10.60 14.95 17.05
C ASP A 52 -9.81 15.57 15.87
N VAL A 53 -9.64 16.90 15.88
CA VAL A 53 -8.82 17.60 14.87
C VAL A 53 -7.35 17.14 14.91
N MET A 54 -6.79 16.90 16.09
CA MET A 54 -5.43 16.37 16.22
C MET A 54 -5.31 14.93 15.72
N SER A 55 -6.35 14.11 15.96
CA SER A 55 -6.37 12.70 15.56
C SER A 55 -6.50 12.54 14.05
N HIS A 56 -7.20 13.47 13.40
CA HIS A 56 -7.39 13.53 11.95
C HIS A 56 -6.41 14.50 11.25
N ALA A 57 -5.40 15.01 11.97
CA ALA A 57 -4.42 15.93 11.41
C ALA A 57 -3.65 15.31 10.23
N GLU A 58 -3.58 16.06 9.13
CA GLU A 58 -2.92 15.64 7.90
C GLU A 58 -1.40 15.58 8.09
N THR A 59 -0.75 14.51 7.64
CA THR A 59 0.71 14.47 7.60
C THR A 59 1.22 15.31 6.43
N VAL A 60 1.84 16.45 6.72
CA VAL A 60 2.37 17.39 5.71
C VAL A 60 3.86 17.18 5.42
N ARG A 61 4.57 16.42 6.25
CA ARG A 61 5.96 16.01 6.03
C ARG A 61 6.22 14.70 6.75
N GLU A 62 6.79 13.73 6.07
CA GLU A 62 7.29 12.50 6.71
C GLU A 62 8.74 12.67 7.18
N ALA A 63 9.10 11.97 8.27
CA ALA A 63 10.49 11.88 8.68
C ALA A 63 11.29 11.14 7.59
N GLU A 64 12.46 11.68 7.23
CA GLU A 64 13.40 10.94 6.38
C GLU A 64 13.86 9.70 7.15
N ARG A 65 13.59 8.52 6.59
CA ARG A 65 14.12 7.27 7.14
C ARG A 65 15.56 7.09 6.65
N PRO A 66 16.49 6.67 7.53
CA PRO A 66 17.86 6.40 7.08
C PRO A 66 17.84 5.30 6.01
N LEU A 67 18.63 5.49 4.95
CA LEU A 67 18.75 4.51 3.87
C LEU A 67 19.39 3.20 4.35
N ILE A 68 20.25 3.29 5.35
CA ILE A 68 20.93 2.16 5.97
C ILE A 68 20.87 2.37 7.49
N GLU A 69 20.40 1.34 8.20
CA GLU A 69 20.39 1.31 9.66
C GLU A 69 21.13 0.06 10.14
N PHE A 70 22.08 0.25 11.07
CA PHE A 70 22.75 -0.86 11.72
C PHE A 70 22.12 -1.10 13.09
N ARG A 71 21.79 -2.35 13.39
CA ARG A 71 21.28 -2.80 14.68
C ARG A 71 22.26 -3.77 15.32
N SER A 72 22.42 -3.69 16.64
CA SER A 72 23.20 -4.69 17.38
C SER A 72 22.43 -6.01 17.45
N PRO A 73 23.13 -7.15 17.62
CA PRO A 73 22.46 -8.44 17.82
C PRO A 73 21.48 -8.44 19.00
N LEU A 74 21.75 -7.68 20.07
CA LEU A 74 20.85 -7.56 21.21
C LEU A 74 19.56 -6.79 20.88
N GLN A 75 19.65 -5.75 20.06
CA GLN A 75 18.48 -5.03 19.56
C GLN A 75 17.61 -5.94 18.68
N LEU A 76 18.23 -6.77 17.83
CA LEU A 76 17.53 -7.73 16.98
C LEU A 76 16.90 -8.88 17.80
N LYS A 77 17.60 -9.38 18.82
CA LYS A 77 17.08 -10.43 19.71
C LYS A 77 15.79 -10.00 20.42
N ASN A 78 15.68 -8.72 20.77
CA ASN A 78 14.52 -8.17 21.45
C ASN A 78 13.48 -7.58 20.49
N PHE A 79 13.68 -7.71 19.18
CA PHE A 79 12.74 -7.21 18.19
C PHE A 79 11.45 -8.01 18.24
N THR A 80 10.32 -7.32 18.40
CA THR A 80 8.99 -7.91 18.28
C THR A 80 8.36 -7.41 16.98
N PRO A 81 8.02 -8.31 16.04
CA PRO A 81 7.44 -7.89 14.77
C PRO A 81 6.06 -7.24 15.01
N PRO A 82 5.73 -6.15 14.29
CA PRO A 82 4.40 -5.57 14.37
C PRO A 82 3.32 -6.60 13.96
N PRO A 83 2.12 -6.54 14.55
CA PRO A 83 1.02 -7.42 14.18
C PRO A 83 0.69 -7.34 12.69
N GLY A 84 0.48 -8.50 12.06
CA GLY A 84 0.14 -8.58 10.64
C GLY A 84 1.32 -8.31 9.69
N LEU A 85 2.57 -8.34 10.18
CA LEU A 85 3.77 -8.27 9.35
C LEU A 85 3.90 -9.52 8.46
N VAL A 86 3.76 -10.71 9.04
CA VAL A 86 3.85 -11.99 8.33
C VAL A 86 2.47 -12.36 7.77
N LEU A 87 2.42 -12.66 6.47
CA LEU A 87 1.19 -13.04 5.78
C LEU A 87 1.08 -14.56 5.61
N VAL A 88 2.17 -15.20 5.18
CA VAL A 88 2.20 -16.63 4.85
C VAL A 88 3.46 -17.32 5.41
N GLY A 89 3.24 -18.49 6.02
CA GLY A 89 4.27 -19.37 6.58
C GLY A 89 5.16 -18.68 7.61
N ASP A 90 6.39 -19.18 7.76
CA ASP A 90 7.39 -18.60 8.67
C ASP A 90 8.23 -17.54 7.96
N CYS A 91 7.62 -16.39 7.65
CA CYS A 91 8.21 -15.28 6.88
C CYS A 91 8.45 -15.57 5.38
N HIS A 92 7.66 -16.45 4.77
CA HIS A 92 7.75 -16.71 3.33
C HIS A 92 7.15 -15.55 2.52
N VAL A 93 6.06 -14.98 3.02
CA VAL A 93 5.46 -13.74 2.49
C VAL A 93 5.27 -12.76 3.64
N VAL A 94 5.91 -11.59 3.53
CA VAL A 94 5.96 -10.56 4.57
C VAL A 94 5.62 -9.21 3.94
N LYS A 95 4.81 -8.41 4.63
CA LYS A 95 4.46 -7.06 4.17
C LYS A 95 5.70 -6.19 3.99
N GLY A 96 5.72 -5.43 2.90
CA GLY A 96 6.82 -4.52 2.57
C GLY A 96 8.09 -5.23 2.07
N SER A 97 8.05 -6.55 1.88
CA SER A 97 9.12 -7.32 1.27
C SER A 97 8.71 -7.80 -0.13
N VAL A 98 9.71 -8.06 -0.98
CA VAL A 98 9.51 -8.68 -2.29
C VAL A 98 9.86 -10.16 -2.18
N PHE A 99 9.01 -11.02 -2.75
CA PHE A 99 9.31 -12.44 -2.95
C PHE A 99 9.08 -12.79 -4.43
N VAL A 100 9.67 -13.91 -4.88
CA VAL A 100 9.65 -14.30 -6.29
C VAL A 100 9.10 -15.72 -6.44
N ILE A 101 8.10 -15.89 -7.31
CA ILE A 101 7.64 -17.20 -7.78
C ILE A 101 8.39 -17.51 -9.08
N GLY A 102 9.43 -18.35 -8.98
CA GLY A 102 10.29 -18.75 -10.10
C GLY A 102 10.03 -20.17 -10.57
N GLY A 103 10.38 -20.45 -11.83
CA GLY A 103 10.29 -21.81 -12.38
C GLY A 103 10.18 -21.85 -13.90
N ALA A 104 10.38 -23.04 -14.46
CA ALA A 104 10.33 -23.30 -15.91
C ALA A 104 8.99 -22.87 -16.55
N PRO A 105 8.94 -22.61 -17.87
CA PRO A 105 7.68 -22.41 -18.59
C PRO A 105 6.70 -23.56 -18.35
N GLY A 106 5.42 -23.26 -18.14
CA GLY A 106 4.38 -24.27 -17.93
C GLY A 106 4.31 -24.92 -16.54
N VAL A 107 5.23 -24.63 -15.62
CA VAL A 107 5.26 -25.25 -14.27
C VAL A 107 4.15 -24.78 -13.32
N GLY A 108 3.30 -23.83 -13.74
CA GLY A 108 2.17 -23.35 -12.92
C GLY A 108 2.43 -22.08 -12.09
N LYS A 109 3.37 -21.20 -12.49
CA LYS A 109 3.65 -19.94 -11.75
C LYS A 109 2.44 -19.01 -11.64
N SER A 110 1.75 -18.76 -12.75
CA SER A 110 0.53 -17.93 -12.76
C SER A 110 -0.55 -18.55 -11.88
N HIS A 111 -0.69 -19.88 -11.92
CA HIS A 111 -1.62 -20.60 -11.08
C HIS A 111 -1.26 -20.51 -9.60
N ALA A 112 0.04 -20.57 -9.25
CA ALA A 112 0.52 -20.36 -7.89
C ALA A 112 0.20 -18.96 -7.35
N ALA A 113 0.25 -17.93 -8.21
CA ALA A 113 -0.14 -16.57 -7.85
C ALA A 113 -1.66 -16.44 -7.63
N VAL A 114 -2.49 -17.06 -8.46
CA VAL A 114 -3.94 -17.08 -8.27
C VAL A 114 -4.31 -17.87 -7.01
N ALA A 115 -3.68 -19.03 -6.77
CA ALA A 115 -3.84 -19.81 -5.55
C ALA A 115 -3.44 -19.01 -4.30
N LEU A 116 -2.41 -18.16 -4.37
CA LEU A 116 -2.06 -17.25 -3.26
C LEU A 116 -3.17 -16.22 -3.00
N ALA A 117 -3.77 -15.67 -4.06
CA ALA A 117 -4.88 -14.72 -3.94
C ALA A 117 -6.12 -15.38 -3.32
N GLU A 118 -6.43 -16.61 -3.74
CA GLU A 118 -7.52 -17.42 -3.18
C GLU A 118 -7.28 -17.75 -1.71
N ALA A 119 -6.07 -18.23 -1.38
CA ALA A 119 -5.65 -18.47 0.00
C ALA A 119 -5.80 -17.19 0.82
N GLY A 120 -5.29 -16.06 0.34
CA GLY A 120 -5.41 -14.75 1.00
C GLY A 120 -6.86 -14.34 1.28
N ALA A 121 -7.80 -14.63 0.38
CA ALA A 121 -9.21 -14.30 0.55
C ALA A 121 -9.94 -15.22 1.54
N THR A 122 -9.56 -16.49 1.60
CA THR A 122 -10.30 -17.54 2.31
C THR A 122 -9.62 -18.01 3.60
N ALA A 123 -8.34 -17.68 3.78
CA ALA A 123 -7.45 -18.15 4.85
C ALA A 123 -7.17 -19.66 4.86
N HIS A 124 -7.25 -20.33 3.70
CA HIS A 124 -6.72 -21.69 3.54
C HIS A 124 -5.20 -21.67 3.30
N GLU A 125 -4.53 -22.81 3.49
CA GLU A 125 -3.07 -22.91 3.33
C GLU A 125 -2.59 -22.75 1.89
N TRP A 126 -1.54 -21.96 1.68
CA TRP A 126 -0.91 -21.84 0.36
C TRP A 126 0.30 -22.78 0.27
N PHE A 127 0.21 -23.85 -0.51
CA PHE A 127 1.23 -24.91 -0.60
C PHE A 127 1.62 -25.53 0.76
N GLY A 128 0.63 -25.73 1.64
CA GLY A 128 0.88 -26.23 3.00
C GLY A 128 1.49 -25.20 3.95
N LEU A 129 1.62 -23.94 3.52
CA LEU A 129 2.04 -22.83 4.36
C LEU A 129 0.80 -22.17 4.98
N THR A 130 0.82 -22.03 6.30
CA THR A 130 -0.25 -21.41 7.06
C THR A 130 -0.41 -19.93 6.69
N LEU A 131 -1.66 -19.47 6.58
CA LEU A 131 -1.98 -18.05 6.45
C LEU A 131 -2.30 -17.47 7.83
N HIS A 132 -1.62 -16.39 8.17
CA HIS A 132 -1.79 -15.75 9.48
C HIS A 132 -3.00 -14.83 9.56
N ARG A 133 -3.56 -14.46 8.39
CA ARG A 133 -4.75 -13.61 8.26
C ARG A 133 -5.28 -13.65 6.83
N LYS A 134 -6.53 -13.22 6.65
CA LYS A 134 -7.03 -12.84 5.33
C LYS A 134 -6.37 -11.55 4.88
N PHE A 135 -6.13 -11.44 3.57
CA PHE A 135 -5.52 -10.27 2.96
C PHE A 135 -5.98 -10.07 1.52
N LYS A 136 -5.94 -8.81 1.09
CA LYS A 136 -6.30 -8.42 -0.30
C LYS A 136 -5.10 -8.61 -1.23
N THR A 137 -5.35 -9.16 -2.42
CA THR A 137 -4.35 -9.39 -3.46
C THR A 137 -4.74 -8.70 -4.76
N MET A 138 -3.83 -7.91 -5.31
CA MET A 138 -3.94 -7.34 -6.66
C MET A 138 -2.99 -8.07 -7.59
N ILE A 139 -3.47 -8.55 -8.74
CA ILE A 139 -2.65 -9.20 -9.76
C ILE A 139 -2.62 -8.33 -11.00
N VAL A 140 -1.44 -7.92 -11.43
CA VAL A 140 -1.22 -7.26 -12.72
C VAL A 140 -0.68 -8.31 -13.68
N GLN A 141 -1.58 -8.81 -14.53
CA GLN A 141 -1.29 -9.85 -15.50
C GLN A 141 -0.78 -9.22 -16.80
N THR A 142 0.24 -9.80 -17.41
CA THR A 142 0.86 -9.29 -18.65
C THR A 142 0.89 -10.33 -19.77
N GLU A 143 0.66 -11.61 -19.45
CA GLU A 143 0.68 -12.70 -20.42
C GLU A 143 -0.74 -13.22 -20.71
N ASN A 144 -1.54 -13.44 -19.66
CA ASN A 144 -2.85 -14.08 -19.80
C ASN A 144 -3.97 -13.05 -20.04
N GLY A 145 -4.53 -13.03 -21.25
CA GLY A 145 -5.70 -12.21 -21.58
C GLY A 145 -6.99 -12.65 -20.89
N GLU A 146 -8.03 -11.83 -21.02
CA GLU A 146 -9.33 -12.00 -20.35
C GLU A 146 -9.96 -13.38 -20.57
N PHE A 147 -9.84 -13.95 -21.78
CA PHE A 147 -10.38 -15.28 -22.06
C PHE A 147 -9.79 -16.37 -21.17
N ARG A 148 -8.48 -16.35 -20.92
CA ARG A 148 -7.80 -17.35 -20.08
C ARG A 148 -8.09 -17.10 -18.60
N LEU A 149 -8.10 -15.83 -18.19
CA LEU A 149 -8.48 -15.44 -16.83
C LEU A 149 -9.91 -15.87 -16.51
N ALA A 150 -10.88 -15.61 -17.40
CA ALA A 150 -12.27 -15.99 -17.18
C ALA A 150 -12.44 -17.49 -16.97
N ARG A 151 -11.68 -18.33 -17.68
CA ARG A 151 -11.70 -19.78 -17.49
C ARG A 151 -11.09 -20.20 -16.15
N GLU A 152 -9.98 -19.58 -15.74
CA GLU A 152 -9.34 -19.88 -14.46
C GLU A 152 -10.24 -19.49 -13.28
N PHE A 153 -10.87 -18.31 -13.34
CA PHE A 153 -11.79 -17.85 -12.29
C PHE A 153 -13.14 -18.57 -12.30
N ALA A 154 -13.56 -19.19 -13.41
CA ALA A 154 -14.79 -19.98 -13.46
C ALA A 154 -14.75 -21.23 -12.56
N GLU A 155 -13.55 -21.69 -12.18
CA GLU A 155 -13.35 -22.85 -11.30
C GLU A 155 -13.27 -22.44 -9.82
N LEU A 156 -13.29 -21.15 -9.50
CA LEU A 156 -13.13 -20.59 -8.15
C LEU A 156 -14.44 -20.02 -7.59
N ASP A 157 -14.52 -19.90 -6.26
CA ASP A 157 -15.63 -19.20 -5.59
C ASP A 157 -15.46 -17.68 -5.69
N CYS A 158 -15.80 -17.11 -6.85
CA CYS A 158 -15.71 -15.67 -7.11
C CYS A 158 -16.48 -14.81 -6.08
N ASN A 159 -17.53 -15.32 -5.43
CA ASN A 159 -18.24 -14.57 -4.40
C ASN A 159 -17.37 -14.36 -3.16
N ALA A 160 -16.58 -15.38 -2.78
CA ALA A 160 -15.61 -15.26 -1.70
C ALA A 160 -14.43 -14.34 -2.07
N LEU A 161 -14.05 -14.32 -3.36
CA LEU A 161 -12.91 -13.54 -3.86
C LEU A 161 -13.23 -12.07 -4.14
N GLU A 162 -14.49 -11.72 -4.40
CA GLU A 162 -14.89 -10.39 -4.89
C GLU A 162 -14.38 -9.23 -4.03
N LYS A 163 -14.29 -9.39 -2.70
CA LYS A 163 -13.80 -8.32 -1.81
C LYS A 163 -12.28 -8.32 -1.62
N TYR A 164 -11.61 -9.38 -2.06
CA TYR A 164 -10.21 -9.68 -1.73
C TYR A 164 -9.29 -9.77 -2.92
N VAL A 165 -9.80 -9.97 -4.15
CA VAL A 165 -8.97 -10.13 -5.34
C VAL A 165 -9.33 -9.11 -6.40
N ARG A 166 -8.32 -8.46 -6.98
CA ARG A 166 -8.46 -7.67 -8.20
C ARG A 166 -7.42 -8.13 -9.21
N VAL A 167 -7.84 -8.26 -10.47
CA VAL A 167 -6.95 -8.66 -11.56
C VAL A 167 -7.03 -7.60 -12.65
N CYS A 168 -5.88 -7.05 -13.01
CA CYS A 168 -5.71 -6.23 -14.19
C CYS A 168 -5.33 -7.17 -15.35
N PRO A 169 -6.14 -7.24 -16.43
CA PRO A 169 -5.73 -7.94 -17.65
C PRO A 169 -4.51 -7.24 -18.28
N PRO A 170 -3.84 -7.86 -19.26
CA PRO A 170 -2.66 -7.30 -19.93
C PRO A 170 -2.84 -5.82 -20.28
N PRO A 171 -2.08 -4.90 -19.65
CA PRO A 171 -2.14 -3.50 -20.01
C PRO A 171 -1.81 -3.33 -21.50
N PRO A 172 -2.48 -2.43 -22.24
CA PRO A 172 -2.32 -2.30 -23.69
C PRO A 172 -0.87 -2.07 -24.17
N TYR A 173 -0.03 -1.49 -23.30
CA TYR A 173 1.38 -1.19 -23.58
C TYR A 173 2.35 -2.00 -22.70
N GLY A 174 1.87 -3.02 -21.99
CA GLY A 174 2.65 -3.75 -20.99
C GLY A 174 2.92 -2.95 -19.71
N LEU A 175 3.93 -3.38 -18.93
CA LEU A 175 4.29 -2.74 -17.66
C LEU A 175 5.19 -1.52 -17.91
N CYS A 176 4.59 -0.36 -18.20
CA CYS A 176 5.33 0.87 -18.50
C CYS A 176 5.71 1.68 -17.25
N PHE A 177 6.54 1.13 -16.35
CA PHE A 177 6.93 1.85 -15.11
C PHE A 177 7.69 3.15 -15.36
N GLY A 178 8.27 3.36 -16.54
CA GLY A 178 8.87 4.63 -16.95
C GLY A 178 7.85 5.76 -17.23
N ARG A 179 6.59 5.43 -17.56
CA ARG A 179 5.55 6.41 -17.90
C ARG A 179 4.80 6.87 -16.65
N ASP A 180 4.75 8.18 -16.40
CA ASP A 180 4.02 8.76 -15.26
C ASP A 180 2.56 8.31 -15.21
N GLY A 181 1.85 8.37 -16.34
CA GLY A 181 0.45 7.97 -16.39
C GLY A 181 0.19 6.51 -16.02
N PHE A 182 1.13 5.60 -16.28
CA PHE A 182 1.02 4.21 -15.82
C PHE A 182 1.21 4.12 -14.31
N ARG A 183 2.23 4.79 -13.77
CA ARG A 183 2.48 4.84 -12.31
C ARG A 183 1.32 5.45 -11.55
N GLU A 184 0.75 6.54 -12.05
CA GLU A 184 -0.40 7.23 -11.46
C GLU A 184 -1.64 6.34 -11.44
N GLN A 185 -1.97 5.67 -12.54
CA GLN A 185 -3.12 4.77 -12.62
C GLN A 185 -2.94 3.54 -11.71
N LEU A 186 -1.75 2.95 -11.68
CA LEU A 186 -1.45 1.84 -10.78
C LEU A 186 -1.52 2.28 -9.31
N ALA A 187 -0.96 3.45 -8.98
CA ALA A 187 -1.04 4.02 -7.64
C ALA A 187 -2.49 4.31 -7.23
N ALA A 188 -3.33 4.84 -8.13
CA ALA A 188 -4.75 5.06 -7.89
C ALA A 188 -5.49 3.74 -7.62
N GLY A 189 -5.24 2.70 -8.43
CA GLY A 189 -5.82 1.38 -8.19
C GLY A 189 -5.39 0.75 -6.87
N ILE A 190 -4.11 0.89 -6.50
CA ILE A 190 -3.59 0.43 -5.20
C ILE A 190 -4.24 1.22 -4.06
N ALA A 191 -4.40 2.53 -4.19
CA ALA A 191 -5.03 3.37 -3.17
C ALA A 191 -6.51 3.03 -2.96
N ASP A 192 -7.26 2.82 -4.05
CA ASP A 192 -8.69 2.46 -4.01
C ASP A 192 -8.90 1.05 -3.42
N PHE A 193 -8.15 0.07 -3.91
CA PHE A 193 -8.35 -1.32 -3.50
C PHE A 193 -7.69 -1.65 -2.15
N ALA A 194 -6.59 -0.97 -1.83
CA ALA A 194 -5.74 -1.20 -0.67
C ALA A 194 -5.26 -2.67 -0.52
N PRO A 195 -4.58 -3.25 -1.54
CA PRO A 195 -4.03 -4.59 -1.46
C PRO A 195 -2.90 -4.70 -0.42
N GLU A 196 -2.80 -5.85 0.22
CA GLU A 196 -1.64 -6.20 1.08
C GLU A 196 -0.56 -6.93 0.27
N VAL A 197 -0.93 -7.53 -0.85
CA VAL A 197 -0.03 -8.18 -1.82
C VAL A 197 -0.32 -7.67 -3.22
N VAL A 198 0.71 -7.25 -3.94
CA VAL A 198 0.65 -6.93 -5.38
C VAL A 198 1.52 -7.92 -6.13
N VAL A 199 0.95 -8.60 -7.11
CA VAL A 199 1.63 -9.59 -7.96
C VAL A 199 1.79 -9.03 -9.36
N TYR A 200 3.00 -9.13 -9.91
CA TYR A 200 3.28 -8.86 -11.33
C TYR A 200 3.57 -10.18 -12.04
N ASP A 201 2.66 -10.61 -12.90
CA ASP A 201 2.76 -11.89 -13.60
C ASP A 201 2.84 -11.71 -15.13
N PRO A 202 3.95 -12.07 -15.79
CA PRO A 202 5.31 -12.15 -15.24
C PRO A 202 6.03 -10.79 -15.17
N TRP A 203 7.05 -10.69 -14.30
CA TRP A 203 7.91 -9.49 -14.19
C TRP A 203 8.78 -9.22 -15.42
N ASN A 204 9.16 -10.27 -16.18
CA ASN A 204 10.04 -10.12 -17.35
C ASN A 204 9.44 -9.26 -18.48
N SER A 205 8.12 -9.05 -18.48
CA SER A 205 7.42 -8.13 -19.37
C SER A 205 7.71 -6.66 -19.04
N ALA A 206 8.13 -6.33 -17.81
CA ALA A 206 8.55 -4.97 -17.43
C ALA A 206 9.87 -4.53 -18.06
N ALA A 207 10.72 -5.48 -18.47
CA ALA A 207 12.00 -5.19 -19.10
C ALA A 207 11.91 -4.97 -20.62
N ARG A 208 10.72 -5.18 -21.21
CA ARG A 208 10.48 -5.01 -22.65
C ARG A 208 9.84 -3.65 -22.92
N GLU A 209 10.50 -2.57 -22.52
CA GLU A 209 10.17 -1.24 -23.04
C GLU A 209 10.46 -1.28 -24.56
N GLN A 210 9.43 -1.42 -25.38
CA GLN A 210 9.50 -1.03 -26.78
C GLN A 210 9.15 0.45 -26.81
N ASP A 211 10.18 1.29 -26.88
CA ASP A 211 10.03 2.67 -27.31
C ASP A 211 9.40 2.67 -28.71
N SER A 212 8.12 3.00 -28.79
CA SER A 212 7.40 3.33 -30.01
C SER A 212 6.75 4.69 -29.85
#